data_AF-A0A821WS17-F1
#
_entry.id   AF-A0A821WS17-F1
#
_cell.length_a   1.000
_cell.length_b   1.000
_cell.length_c   1.000
_cell.angle_alpha   90.00
_cell.angle_beta   90.00
_cell.angle_gamma   90.00
#
_symmetry.space_group_name_H-M   'P 1'
#
loop_
_entity.id
_entity.type
_entity.pdbx_description
1 polymer ?
#
loop_
_entity_poly.entity_id
_entity_poly.type
_entity_poly.pdbx_seq_one_letter_code
_entity_poly.pdbx_strand_id
1 'polypeptide(L)' 'MSRSVTFKIVLLGEGCVGKTSIISCYTENSFNNKHIETQQASFKSKRLTLDGRRVDLAIWDTAGQERFQALGYLYLIN' A
#
# COMPACT_ATOMS: atom_id res chain seq x y z
N MET A 1 0.26 24.39 15.76
CA MET A 1 -0.44 23.40 14.89
C MET A 1 0.27 22.06 15.06
N SER A 2 -0.43 21.01 15.48
CA SER A 2 0.20 19.67 15.59
C SER A 2 0.64 19.21 14.21
N ARG A 3 1.93 18.91 14.05
CA ARG A 3 2.50 18.41 12.79
C ARG A 3 1.81 17.10 12.42
N SER A 4 1.16 17.03 11.26
CA SER A 4 0.61 15.76 10.75
C SER A 4 1.77 14.86 10.38
N VAL A 5 1.71 13.59 10.82
CA VAL A 5 2.74 12.59 10.51
C VAL A 5 2.23 11.73 9.37
N THR A 6 3.05 11.59 8.33
CA THR A 6 2.76 10.69 7.21
C THR A 6 3.70 9.50 7.27
N PHE A 7 3.15 8.28 7.22
CA PHE A 7 3.93 7.05 7.09
C PHE A 7 3.82 6.51 5.67
N LYS A 8 4.96 6.26 5.03
CA LYS A 8 5.04 5.55 3.76
C LYS A 8 5.02 4.04 4.05
N ILE A 9 4.07 3.33 3.46
CA ILE A 9 3.91 1.88 3.57
C ILE A 9 4.05 1.31 2.16
N VAL A 10 4.91 0.31 1.97
CA VAL A 10 5.09 -0.37 0.68
C VAL A 10 4.86 -1.85 0.92
N LEU A 11 3.92 -2.46 0.20
CA LEU A 11 3.66 -3.90 0.30
C LEU A 11 4.51 -4.64 -0.72
N LEU A 12 5.24 -5.65 -0.26
CA LEU A 12 6.09 -6.50 -1.09
C LEU A 12 5.66 -7.96 -0.94
N GLY A 13 5.95 -8.76 -1.96
CA GLY A 13 5.67 -10.20 -2.00
C GLY A 13 5.25 -10.65 -3.40
N GLU A 14 5.23 -11.96 -3.60
CA GLU A 14 4.92 -12.64 -4.87
C GLU A 14 3.54 -12.27 -5.45
N GLY A 15 3.32 -12.68 -6.70
CA GLY A 15 2.06 -12.55 -7.41
C GLY A 15 0.93 -13.25 -6.65
N CYS A 16 -0.28 -12.70 -6.71
CA CYS A 16 -1.48 -13.32 -6.13
C CYS A 16 -1.49 -13.60 -4.61
N VAL A 17 -0.48 -13.21 -3.83
CA VAL A 17 -0.46 -13.48 -2.37
C VAL A 17 -1.45 -12.64 -1.54
N GLY A 18 -2.24 -11.78 -2.19
CA GLY A 18 -3.33 -11.05 -1.54
C GLY A 18 -3.01 -9.62 -1.07
N LYS A 19 -1.88 -9.04 -1.48
CA LYS A 19 -1.49 -7.64 -1.15
C LYS A 19 -2.60 -6.63 -1.44
N THR A 20 -3.08 -6.60 -2.68
CA THR A 20 -4.17 -5.72 -3.12
C THR A 20 -5.47 -5.97 -2.37
N SER A 21 -5.78 -7.24 -2.06
CA SER A 21 -6.97 -7.61 -1.32
C SER A 21 -6.94 -7.06 0.10
N ILE A 22 -5.81 -7.21 0.81
CA ILE A 22 -5.63 -6.67 2.16
C ILE A 22 -5.76 -5.15 2.16
N ILE A 23 -5.11 -4.48 1.20
CA ILE A 23 -5.20 -3.02 1.09
C ILE A 23 -6.63 -2.57 0.85
N SER A 24 -7.35 -3.22 -0.08
CA SER A 24 -8.73 -2.84 -0.41
C SER A 24 -9.68 -3.07 0.77
N CYS A 25 -9.54 -4.18 1.49
CA CYS A 25 -10.28 -4.42 2.73
C CYS A 25 -9.99 -3.31 3.75
N TYR A 26 -8.72 -2.92 3.90
CA TYR A 26 -8.33 -1.91 4.87
C TYR A 26 -8.77 -0.50 4.49
N THR A 27 -8.62 -0.07 3.24
CA THR A 27 -8.88 1.32 2.81
C THR A 27 -10.33 1.56 2.40
N GLU A 28 -10.99 0.56 1.83
CA GLU A 28 -12.30 0.70 1.17
C GLU A 28 -13.38 -0.23 1.75
N ASN A 29 -13.03 -1.10 2.70
CA ASN A 29 -13.92 -2.14 3.20
C ASN A 29 -14.51 -3.02 2.07
N SER A 30 -13.68 -3.29 1.05
CA SER A 30 -14.07 -4.01 -0.16
C SER A 30 -13.15 -5.22 -0.39
N PHE A 31 -13.74 -6.31 -0.90
CA PHE A 31 -12.99 -7.50 -1.29
C PHE A 31 -13.46 -7.96 -2.68
N ASN A 32 -12.51 -8.28 -3.55
CA ASN A 32 -12.78 -8.81 -4.88
C ASN A 32 -12.44 -10.30 -4.91
N ASN A 33 -13.46 -11.14 -5.12
CA ASN A 33 -13.30 -12.59 -5.21
C ASN A 33 -12.59 -13.04 -6.49
N LYS A 34 -12.38 -12.14 -7.47
CA LYS A 34 -11.63 -12.45 -8.68
C LYS A 34 -10.14 -12.33 -8.38
N HIS A 35 -9.39 -13.41 -8.63
CA HIS A 35 -7.94 -13.42 -8.56
C HIS A 35 -7.33 -12.70 -9.77
N ILE A 36 -7.39 -11.37 -9.75
CA ILE A 36 -6.75 -10.52 -10.76
C ILE A 36 -5.39 -10.10 -10.21
N GLU A 37 -4.32 -10.43 -10.94
CA GLU A 37 -2.98 -9.99 -10.61
C GLU A 37 -2.83 -8.47 -10.74
N THR A 38 -2.09 -7.89 -9.80
CA THR A 38 -1.69 -6.49 -9.81
C THR A 38 -0.65 -6.29 -10.91
N GLN A 39 -1.05 -5.69 -12.02
CA GLN A 39 -0.15 -5.47 -13.16
C GLN A 39 0.79 -4.28 -12.96
N GLN A 40 0.33 -3.26 -12.24
CA GLN A 40 1.07 -2.03 -11.98
C GLN A 40 0.94 -1.65 -10.52
N ALA A 41 1.95 -0.93 -10.01
CA ALA A 41 1.84 -0.40 -8.66
C ALA A 41 0.69 0.61 -8.56
N SER A 42 0.00 0.61 -7.42
CA SER A 42 -1.07 1.56 -7.14
C SER A 42 -0.84 2.26 -5.80
N PHE A 43 -1.34 3.48 -5.71
CA PHE A 43 -1.26 4.30 -4.51
C PHE A 43 -2.62 4.42 -3.84
N LYS A 44 -2.67 4.21 -2.52
CA LYS A 44 -3.83 4.50 -1.68
C LYS A 44 -3.43 5.33 -0.47
N SER A 45 -4.35 6.17 0.02
CA SER A 45 -4.16 6.91 1.25
C SER A 45 -5.24 6.60 2.27
N LYS A 46 -4.86 6.58 3.56
CA LYS A 46 -5.80 6.42 4.66
C LYS A 46 -5.40 7.29 5.83
N ARG A 47 -6.33 8.16 6.26
CA ARG A 47 -6.19 8.97 7.47
C ARG A 47 -6.77 8.25 8.66
N LEU A 48 -6.05 8.23 9.77
CA LEU A 48 -6.54 7.71 11.05
C LEU A 48 -6.08 8.57 12.22
N THR A 49 -6.71 8.37 13.37
CA THR A 49 -6.25 8.90 14.65
C THR A 49 -5.55 7.78 15.41
N LEU A 50 -4.28 7.96 15.74
CA LEU A 50 -3.49 7.04 16.56
C LEU A 50 -2.98 7.82 17.77
N ASP A 51 -3.29 7.36 18.98
CA ASP A 51 -2.92 8.01 20.25
C ASP A 51 -3.24 9.52 20.29
N GLY A 52 -4.44 9.89 19.81
CA GLY A 52 -4.90 11.27 19.76
C GLY A 52 -4.24 12.13 18.66
N ARG A 53 -3.37 11.57 17.82
CA ARG A 53 -2.68 12.27 16.72
C ARG A 53 -3.27 11.87 15.37
N ARG A 54 -3.42 12.85 14.48
CA ARG A 54 -3.81 12.59 13.08
C ARG A 54 -2.60 12.07 12.30
N VAL A 55 -2.78 10.91 11.70
CA VAL A 55 -1.78 10.19 10.93
C VAL A 55 -2.32 9.93 9.54
N ASP A 56 -1.50 10.19 8.52
CA ASP A 56 -1.77 9.85 7.13
C ASP A 56 -0.91 8.66 6.72
N LEU A 57 -1.53 7.59 6.23
CA LEU A 57 -0.83 6.46 5.63
C LEU A 57 -0.78 6.66 4.12
N ALA A 58 0.43 6.64 3.56
CA ALA A 58 0.72 6.67 2.13
C ALA A 58 1.11 5.25 1.70
N ILE A 59 0.15 4.49 1.18
CA ILE A 59 0.27 3.05 0.93
C ILE A 59 0.55 2.81 -0.56
N TRP A 60 1.61 2.07 -0.85
CA TRP A 60 2.01 1.62 -2.17
C TRP A 60 1.77 0.12 -2.28
N ASP A 61 0.80 -0.26 -3.11
CA ASP A 61 0.57 -1.64 -3.53
C ASP A 61 1.44 -1.93 -4.75
N THR A 62 2.25 -2.99 -4.73
CA THR A 62 3.14 -3.31 -5.85
C THR A 62 2.64 -4.51 -6.64
N ALA A 63 2.99 -4.54 -7.93
CA ALA A 63 2.90 -5.77 -8.70
C ALA A 63 3.73 -6.86 -8.02
N GLY A 64 3.16 -8.06 -7.89
CA GLY A 64 3.86 -9.22 -7.31
C GLY A 64 4.78 -9.93 -8.29
N GLN A 65 5.26 -9.25 -9.33
CA GLN A 65 6.30 -9.80 -10.17
C GLN A 65 7.63 -9.19 -9.72
N GLU A 66 8.29 -9.87 -8.79
CA GLU A 66 9.66 -9.62 -8.31
C GLU A 66 10.71 -9.47 -9.42
N ARG A 67 10.33 -9.76 -10.68
CA ARG A 67 11.08 -9.45 -11.90
C ARG A 67 11.37 -7.95 -12.10
N PHE A 68 10.69 -7.05 -11.41
CA PHE A 68 11.11 -5.64 -11.34
C PHE A 68 12.09 -5.42 -10.18
N GLN A 69 13.34 -5.85 -10.36
CA GLN A 69 14.48 -5.57 -9.46
C GLN A 69 14.74 -4.07 -9.19
N ALA A 70 13.93 -3.16 -9.77
CA ALA A 70 13.97 -1.72 -9.56
C ALA A 70 13.09 -1.21 -8.38
N LEU A 71 12.41 -2.10 -7.63
CA LEU A 71 11.56 -1.72 -6.49
C LEU A 71 12.28 -0.84 -5.45
N GLY A 72 13.58 -1.07 -5.24
CA GLY A 72 14.41 -0.26 -4.34
C GLY A 72 14.52 1.21 -4.78
N TYR A 73 14.67 1.47 -6.08
CA TYR A 73 14.90 2.82 -6.60
C TYR A 73 13.63 3.68 -6.64
N LEU A 74 12.48 3.08 -6.95
CA LEU A 74 11.24 3.84 -7.18
C LEU A 74 10.42 4.06 -5.90
N TYR A 75 10.47 3.13 -4.94
CA TYR A 75 9.57 3.13 -3.78
C TYR A 75 10.24 3.17 -2.42
N LEU A 76 11.53 2.86 -2.29
CA LEU A 76 12.22 2.83 -0.98
C LEU A 76 13.13 4.04 -0.72
N ILE A 77 13.37 4.89 -1.73
CA ILE A 77 14.15 6.13 -1.57
C ILE A 77 13.22 7.29 -1.15
N ASN A 78 13.71 8.12 -0.23
CA ASN A 78 13.02 9.28 0.37
C ASN A 78 13.13 10.53 -0.50
#